data_AF-A0ABD0C5A5-F1
#
_entry.id   AF-A0ABD0C5A5-F1
#
_cell.length_a   1.000
_cell.length_b   1.000
_cell.length_c   1.000
_cell.angle_alpha   90.00
_cell.angle_beta   90.00
_cell.angle_gamma   90.00
#
_symmetry.space_group_name_H-M   'P 1'
#
loop_
_entity.id
_entity.type
_entity.pdbx_description
1 polymer ?
#
loop_
_entity_poly.entity_id
_entity_poly.type
_entity_poly.pdbx_seq_one_letter_code
_entity_poly.pdbx_strand_id
1 'polypeptide(L)'
;MQNDKNLKHLHRAGVYYLQLNMRKNRVFSNAKMRHALNLVLDKKKLARKVLADGSTPADTFVAPTLAKDQSTGVDFAKEMKPEETHNVAKAQKL
;
A
#
# COMPACT_ATOMS: atom_id res chain seq x y z
N MET A 1 13.29 -21.09 2.47
CA MET A 1 11.82 -21.14 2.33
C MET A 1 11.34 -20.85 0.90
N GLN A 2 11.94 -19.91 0.13
CA GLN A 2 11.42 -19.57 -1.21
C GLN A 2 11.64 -20.64 -2.32
N ASN A 3 12.52 -21.62 -2.12
CA ASN A 3 12.80 -22.69 -3.11
C ASN A 3 12.13 -24.04 -2.77
N ASP A 4 11.12 -24.04 -1.89
CA ASP A 4 10.42 -25.25 -1.50
C ASP A 4 9.40 -25.64 -2.58
N LYS A 5 9.45 -26.90 -3.05
CA LYS A 5 8.56 -27.45 -4.08
C LYS A 5 7.09 -27.52 -3.64
N ASN A 6 6.85 -27.53 -2.33
CA ASN A 6 5.51 -27.55 -1.73
C ASN A 6 4.98 -26.14 -1.45
N LEU A 7 5.77 -25.09 -1.70
CA LEU A 7 5.35 -23.71 -1.50
C LEU A 7 4.21 -23.37 -2.46
N LYS A 8 3.09 -22.91 -1.90
CA LYS A 8 1.94 -22.42 -2.67
C LYS A 8 1.79 -20.93 -2.44
N HIS A 9 1.77 -20.15 -3.53
CA HIS A 9 1.43 -18.73 -3.48
C HIS A 9 -0.06 -18.55 -3.68
N LEU A 10 -0.79 -18.25 -2.60
CA LEU A 10 -2.20 -17.91 -2.68
C LEU A 10 -2.36 -16.39 -2.78
N HIS A 11 -2.68 -15.89 -3.97
CA HIS A 11 -3.05 -14.48 -4.13
C HIS A 11 -4.43 -14.25 -3.53
N ARG A 12 -4.50 -13.38 -2.52
CA ARG A 12 -5.75 -12.93 -1.92
C ARG A 12 -6.00 -11.50 -2.33
N ALA A 13 -7.23 -11.16 -2.70
CA ALA A 13 -7.66 -9.79 -2.97
C ALA A 13 -7.83 -9.00 -1.66
N GLY A 14 -6.80 -8.98 -0.81
CA GLY A 14 -6.82 -8.36 0.51
C GLY A 14 -5.73 -7.29 0.62
N VAL A 15 -6.12 -6.12 1.14
CA VAL A 15 -5.19 -5.02 1.45
C VAL A 15 -5.19 -4.79 2.94
N TYR A 16 -4.01 -4.76 3.55
CA TYR A 16 -3.82 -4.30 4.93
C TYR A 16 -3.53 -2.80 4.92
N TYR A 17 -4.18 -2.08 5.82
CA TYR A 17 -4.07 -0.62 5.91
C TYR A 17 -4.08 -0.16 7.37
N LEU A 18 -3.43 0.98 7.63
CA LEU A 18 -3.46 1.62 8.94
C LEU A 18 -4.76 2.42 9.08
N GLN A 19 -5.58 2.05 10.06
CA GLN A 19 -6.71 2.88 10.47
C GLN A 19 -6.23 3.95 11.44
N LEU A 20 -6.36 5.21 11.03
CA LEU A 20 -5.88 6.35 11.81
C LEU A 20 -7.02 6.96 12.60
N ASN A 21 -6.80 7.21 13.89
CA ASN A 21 -7.79 7.88 14.73
C ASN A 21 -7.84 9.38 14.42
N MET A 22 -8.88 9.78 13.67
CA MET A 22 -9.07 11.15 13.18
C MET A 22 -10.01 12.00 14.05
N ARG A 23 -10.31 11.57 15.30
CA ARG A 23 -11.11 12.38 16.22
C ARG A 23 -10.50 13.78 16.40
N LYS A 24 -11.35 14.79 16.62
CA LYS A 24 -10.94 16.20 16.78
C LYS A 24 -9.83 16.33 17.84
N ASN A 25 -8.88 17.23 17.61
CA ASN A 25 -7.72 17.50 18.46
C ASN A 25 -6.73 16.31 18.61
N ARG A 26 -6.74 15.34 17.69
CA ARG A 26 -5.72 14.28 17.59
C ARG A 26 -4.78 14.56 16.42
N VAL A 27 -3.53 14.08 16.50
CA VAL A 27 -2.49 14.32 15.48
C VAL A 27 -2.97 13.97 14.06
N PHE A 28 -3.66 12.84 13.91
CA PHE A 28 -4.12 12.37 12.61
C PHE A 28 -5.37 13.08 12.07
N SER A 29 -5.96 14.05 12.78
CA SER A 29 -6.97 14.93 12.16
C SER A 29 -6.34 15.80 11.07
N ASN A 30 -5.03 16.07 11.13
CA ASN A 30 -4.29 16.80 10.11
C ASN A 30 -3.99 15.92 8.87
N ALA A 31 -4.44 16.36 7.69
CA ALA A 31 -4.23 15.65 6.44
C ALA A 31 -2.76 15.52 6.02
N LYS A 32 -1.95 16.56 6.26
CA LYS A 32 -0.50 16.53 6.00
C LYS A 32 0.20 15.49 6.86
N MET A 33 -0.18 15.37 8.14
CA MET A 33 0.35 14.32 9.01
C MET A 33 0.03 12.91 8.50
N ARG A 34 -1.20 12.68 8.01
CA ARG A 34 -1.57 11.38 7.41
C ARG A 34 -0.79 11.12 6.11
N HIS A 35 -0.58 12.16 5.30
CA HIS A 35 0.20 12.06 4.07
C HIS A 35 1.68 11.76 4.36
N ALA A 36 2.29 12.50 5.29
CA ALA A 36 3.66 12.26 5.75
C ALA A 36 3.83 10.82 6.23
N LEU A 37 2.88 10.32 7.04
CA LEU A 37 2.88 8.93 7.48
C LEU A 37 2.86 7.94 6.29
N ASN A 38 2.03 8.15 5.26
CA ASN A 38 2.04 7.28 4.08
C ASN A 38 3.40 7.30 3.35
N LEU A 39 4.02 8.48 3.22
CA LEU A 39 5.28 8.64 2.50
C LEU A 39 6.52 8.08 3.21
N VAL A 40 6.52 7.97 4.55
CA VAL A 40 7.64 7.36 5.28
C VAL A 40 7.61 5.83 5.31
N LEU A 41 6.50 5.21 4.90
CA LEU A 41 6.37 3.76 4.92
C LEU A 41 7.03 3.14 3.68
N ASP A 42 8.18 2.49 3.85
CA ASP A 42 8.79 1.67 2.80
C ASP A 42 8.06 0.33 2.66
N LYS A 43 6.95 0.36 1.92
CA LYS A 43 6.10 -0.81 1.66
C LYS A 43 6.84 -1.91 0.88
N LYS A 44 7.84 -1.55 0.07
CA LYS A 44 8.67 -2.51 -0.67
C LYS A 44 9.54 -3.31 0.30
N LYS A 45 10.18 -2.63 1.25
CA LYS A 45 10.97 -3.29 2.30
C LYS A 45 10.09 -4.11 3.24
N LEU A 46 8.93 -3.58 3.64
CA LEU A 46 7.95 -4.31 4.46
C LEU A 46 7.58 -5.65 3.80
N ALA A 47 7.15 -5.62 2.54
CA ALA A 47 6.77 -6.83 1.80
C ALA A 47 7.93 -7.82 1.64
N ARG A 48 9.11 -7.34 1.22
CA ARG A 48 10.23 -8.23 0.82
C ARG A 48 11.10 -8.72 1.97
N LYS A 49 11.25 -7.93 3.04
CA LYS A 49 12.23 -8.18 4.11
C LYS A 49 11.59 -8.49 5.45
N VAL A 50 10.35 -8.05 5.68
CA VAL A 50 9.64 -8.30 6.94
C VAL A 50 8.64 -9.43 6.76
N LEU A 51 7.70 -9.30 5.81
CA LEU A 51 6.69 -10.34 5.56
C LEU A 51 7.29 -11.54 4.83
N ALA A 52 7.97 -11.30 3.71
CA ALA A 52 8.68 -12.31 2.92
C ALA A 52 7.85 -13.55 2.52
N ASP A 53 6.52 -13.40 2.46
CA ASP A 53 5.53 -14.47 2.29
C ASP A 53 4.83 -14.45 0.91
N GLY A 54 5.27 -13.57 0.02
CA GLY A 54 4.63 -13.33 -1.29
C GLY A 54 3.69 -12.12 -1.31
N SER A 55 3.50 -11.44 -0.18
CA SER A 55 2.85 -10.13 -0.13
C SER A 55 3.56 -9.11 -1.02
N THR A 56 2.79 -8.17 -1.55
CA THR A 56 3.28 -7.09 -2.41
C THR A 56 2.93 -5.72 -1.82
N PRO A 57 3.63 -4.64 -2.20
CA PRO A 57 3.28 -3.29 -1.75
C PRO A 57 1.87 -2.89 -2.16
N ALA A 58 1.07 -2.42 -1.20
CA ALA A 58 -0.25 -1.86 -1.45
C ALA A 58 -0.18 -0.34 -1.67
N ASP A 59 -0.40 0.09 -2.91
CA ASP A 59 -0.42 1.51 -3.29
C ASP A 59 -1.85 2.09 -3.31
N THR A 60 -2.85 1.23 -3.37
CA THR A 60 -4.28 1.56 -3.40
C THR A 60 -5.04 0.77 -2.34
N PHE A 61 -6.25 1.23 -1.99
CA PHE A 61 -7.15 0.49 -1.10
C PHE A 61 -7.77 -0.73 -1.78
N VAL A 62 -8.11 -0.60 -3.06
CA VAL A 62 -8.61 -1.70 -3.90
C VAL A 62 -7.44 -2.59 -4.31
N ALA A 63 -7.58 -3.90 -4.10
CA ALA A 63 -6.55 -4.87 -4.46
C ALA A 63 -6.38 -5.00 -5.98
N PRO A 64 -5.16 -5.23 -6.48
CA PRO A 64 -4.94 -5.54 -7.89
C PRO A 64 -5.76 -6.76 -8.34
N THR A 65 -6.11 -6.80 -9.62
CA THR A 65 -6.93 -7.83 -10.31
C THR A 65 -8.38 -7.94 -9.85
N LEU A 66 -8.82 -7.10 -8.92
CA LEU A 66 -10.19 -7.14 -8.42
C LEU A 66 -11.19 -6.50 -9.38
N ALA A 67 -10.80 -5.40 -10.04
CA ALA A 67 -11.66 -4.65 -10.94
C ALA A 67 -10.85 -4.04 -12.08
N LYS A 68 -11.49 -3.95 -13.25
CA LYS A 68 -10.95 -3.28 -14.43
C LYS A 68 -11.91 -2.19 -14.86
N ASP A 69 -11.38 -1.08 -15.34
CA ASP A 69 -12.17 -0.08 -16.05
C ASP A 69 -12.71 -0.71 -17.35
N GLN A 70 -14.01 -0.56 -17.59
CA GLN A 70 -14.69 -1.15 -18.75
C GLN A 70 -14.37 -0.46 -20.07
N SER A 71 -13.93 0.81 -20.02
CA SER A 71 -13.58 1.62 -21.19
C SER A 71 -12.14 1.40 -21.64
N THR A 72 -11.20 1.23 -20.69
CA THR A 72 -9.77 1.04 -21.00
C THR A 72 -9.32 -0.41 -20.91
N GLY A 73 -10.04 -1.25 -20.16
CA GLY A 73 -9.66 -2.63 -19.84
C GLY A 73 -8.51 -2.74 -18.84
N VAL A 74 -8.03 -1.62 -18.28
CA VAL A 74 -6.89 -1.60 -17.35
C VAL A 74 -7.36 -1.86 -15.93
N ASP A 75 -6.49 -2.50 -15.14
CA ASP A 75 -6.72 -2.75 -13.72
C ASP A 75 -6.83 -1.46 -12.90
N PHE A 76 -7.85 -1.35 -12.06
CA PHE A 76 -8.13 -0.16 -11.25
C PHE A 76 -6.95 0.21 -10.34
N ALA A 77 -6.32 -0.77 -9.68
CA ALA A 77 -5.19 -0.50 -8.77
C ALA A 77 -3.95 0.01 -9.52
N LYS A 78 -3.81 -0.38 -10.80
CA LYS A 78 -2.77 0.16 -11.69
C LYS A 78 -3.06 1.59 -12.11
N GLU A 79 -4.29 1.91 -12.52
CA GLU A 79 -4.68 3.26 -12.94
C GLU A 79 -4.62 4.26 -11.78
N MET A 80 -5.11 3.86 -10.60
CA MET A 80 -5.22 4.72 -9.42
C MET A 80 -3.96 4.77 -8.57
N LYS A 81 -2.86 4.19 -9.04
CA LYS A 81 -1.60 4.20 -8.33
C LYS A 81 -1.10 5.66 -8.18
N PRO A 82 -0.87 6.14 -6.94
CA PRO A 82 -0.30 7.46 -6.74
C PRO A 82 1.09 7.58 -7.38
N GLU A 83 1.40 8.74 -7.95
CA GLU A 83 2.73 9.04 -8.50
C GLU A 83 3.83 8.83 -7.45
N GLU A 84 3.51 9.14 -6.19
CA GLU A 84 4.45 9.07 -5.08
C GLU A 84 3.94 8.17 -3.96
N THR A 85 4.76 7.17 -3.62
CA THR A 85 4.39 6.09 -2.70
C THR A 85 5.35 5.96 -1.50
N HIS A 86 6.59 6.43 -1.63
CA HIS A 86 7.58 6.52 -0.55
C HIS A 86 8.56 7.66 -0.81
N ASN A 87 8.56 8.69 0.04
CA ASN A 87 9.48 9.82 -0.01
C ASN A 87 9.63 10.46 1.38
N VAL A 88 10.66 10.04 2.10
CA VAL A 88 10.94 10.52 3.47
C VAL A 88 11.25 12.03 3.48
N ALA A 89 11.99 12.54 2.50
CA ALA A 89 12.37 13.94 2.45
C ALA A 89 11.16 14.86 2.25
N LYS A 90 10.18 14.44 1.43
CA LYS A 90 8.92 15.17 1.28
C LYS A 90 8.06 15.03 2.54
N ALA A 91 8.00 13.84 3.12
CA ALA A 91 7.24 13.61 4.35
C ALA A 91 7.67 14.55 5.49
N GLN A 92 8.97 14.78 5.64
CA GLN A 92 9.52 15.69 6.65
C GLN A 92 9.14 17.16 6.45
N LYS A 93 8.71 17.55 5.24
CA LYS A 93 8.30 18.92 4.90
C LYS A 93 6.80 19.18 5.04
N LEU A 94 6.00 18.14 5.25
CA LEU A 94 4.53 18.19 5.34
C LEU A 94 4.06 18.48 6.76
#